data_AF-A0A2N6PPM9-F1
#
_entry.id   AF-A0A2N6PPM9-F1
#
_cell.length_a   1.000
_cell.length_b   1.000
_cell.length_c   1.000
_cell.angle_alpha   90.00
_cell.angle_beta   90.00
_cell.angle_gamma   90.00
#
_symmetry.space_group_name_H-M   'P 1'
#
loop_
_entity.id
_entity.type
_entity.pdbx_description
1 polymer ?
#
loop_
_entity_poly.entity_id
_entity_poly.type
_entity_poly.pdbx_seq_one_letter_code
_entity_poly.pdbx_strand_id
1 'polypeptide(L)' 'MVVKTRKQGNSITITIPSEFNIPSGVKYEAKLLPSGEIIFTPEELGQQVSYVSDDAFDLNLEKIFDEYDDVFKALVEK' A
#
# COMPACT_ATOMS: atom_id res chain seq x y z
N MET A 1 1.26 12.72 23.72
CA MET A 1 0.87 13.81 22.80
C MET A 1 -0.63 14.03 22.95
N VAL A 2 -1.10 15.28 22.94
CA VAL A 2 -2.54 15.58 23.09
C VAL A 2 -3.02 16.28 21.82
N VAL A 3 -4.08 15.77 21.22
CA VAL A 3 -4.71 16.33 20.01
C VAL A 3 -6.10 16.84 20.34
N LYS A 4 -6.59 17.78 19.53
CA LYS A 4 -7.93 18.36 19.69
C LYS A 4 -8.91 17.69 18.75
N THR A 5 -10.11 17.44 19.26
CA THR A 5 -11.27 17.09 18.45
C THR A 5 -12.07 18.35 18.13
N ARG A 6 -12.72 18.38 16.98
CA ARG A 6 -13.59 19.47 16.55
C ARG A 6 -14.87 18.92 15.93
N LYS A 7 -15.98 19.62 16.13
CA LYS A 7 -17.23 19.34 15.44
C LYS A 7 -17.25 20.11 14.11
N GLN A 8 -17.46 19.42 13.01
CA GLN A 8 -17.58 20.00 11.68
C GLN A 8 -18.93 19.59 11.09
N GLY A 9 -19.92 20.47 11.21
CA GLY A 9 -21.30 20.12 10.85
C GLY A 9 -21.80 18.93 11.69
N ASN A 10 -22.12 17.83 11.00
CA ASN A 10 -22.59 16.59 11.62
C ASN A 10 -21.47 15.57 11.90
N SER A 11 -20.21 15.89 11.61
CA SER A 11 -19.07 15.01 11.88
C SER A 11 -18.21 15.51 13.05
N ILE A 12 -17.52 14.56 13.69
CA ILE A 12 -16.42 14.85 14.61
C ILE A 12 -15.13 14.58 13.84
N THR A 13 -14.22 15.55 13.86
CA THR A 13 -12.92 15.45 13.20
C THR A 13 -11.82 15.55 14.26
N ILE A 14 -10.79 14.73 14.11
CA ILE A 14 -9.60 14.77 14.97
C ILE A 14 -8.44 15.23 14.11
N THR A 15 -7.62 16.15 14.64
CA THR A 15 -6.40 16.57 13.95
C THR A 15 -5.31 15.55 14.20
N ILE A 16 -4.82 14.92 13.13
CA ILE A 16 -3.63 14.07 13.17
C ILE A 16 -2.38 14.94 12.98
N PRO A 17 -1.42 14.89 13.90
CA PRO A 17 -0.18 15.63 13.79
C PRO A 17 0.67 15.20 12.59
N SER A 18 1.46 16.12 12.05
CA SER A 18 2.27 15.87 10.85
C SER A 18 3.39 14.84 11.08
N GLU A 19 3.83 14.64 12.32
CA GLU A 19 4.89 13.67 12.66
C GLU A 19 4.50 12.22 12.31
N PHE A 20 3.22 11.93 12.14
CA PHE A 20 2.71 10.61 11.76
C PHE A 20 2.78 10.34 10.25
N ASN A 21 3.12 11.33 9.42
CA ASN A 21 3.28 11.19 7.97
C ASN A 21 2.11 10.46 7.26
N ILE A 22 0.87 10.72 7.71
CA ILE A 22 -0.31 10.11 7.10
C ILE A 22 -0.56 10.71 5.71
N PRO A 23 -0.53 9.90 4.64
CA PRO A 23 -0.74 10.37 3.27
C PRO A 23 -2.17 10.89 3.08
N SER A 24 -2.29 12.00 2.33
CA SER A 24 -3.59 12.57 1.97
C SER A 24 -4.34 11.65 1.01
N GLY A 25 -5.65 11.50 1.20
CA GLY A 25 -6.51 10.70 0.33
C GLY A 25 -6.59 9.21 0.67
N VAL A 26 -5.83 8.73 1.67
CA VAL A 26 -5.97 7.35 2.16
C VAL A 26 -7.18 7.23 3.08
N LYS A 27 -7.99 6.20 2.84
CA LYS A 27 -9.13 5.85 3.69
C LYS A 27 -8.67 4.91 4.80
N TYR A 28 -9.28 5.05 5.96
CA TYR A 28 -8.98 4.24 7.13
C TYR A 28 -10.27 3.64 7.68
N GLU A 29 -10.25 2.35 7.95
CA GLU A 29 -11.27 1.68 8.73
C GLU A 29 -11.08 1.99 10.21
N ALA A 30 -12.12 2.46 10.89
CA ALA A 30 -12.10 2.76 12.32
C ALA A 30 -12.75 1.62 13.12
N LYS A 31 -12.02 1.07 14.10
CA LYS A 31 -12.52 0.03 15.02
C LYS A 31 -12.43 0.51 16.46
N LEU A 32 -13.53 0.36 17.21
CA LEU A 32 -13.57 0.62 18.65
C LEU A 32 -13.24 -0.67 19.40
N LEU A 33 -12.17 -0.65 20.18
CA LEU A 33 -11.82 -1.75 21.08
C LEU A 33 -12.67 -1.71 22.36
N PRO A 34 -12.84 -2.86 23.06
CA PRO A 34 -13.51 -2.90 24.36
C PRO A 34 -12.84 -2.04 25.43
N SER A 35 -11.56 -1.71 25.27
CA SER A 35 -10.81 -0.78 26.12
C SER A 35 -11.23 0.69 25.95
N GLY A 36 -12.05 1.02 24.94
CA GLY A 36 -12.43 2.39 24.60
C GLY A 36 -11.45 3.07 23.63
N GLU A 37 -10.43 2.37 23.16
CA GLU A 37 -9.49 2.86 22.16
C GLU A 37 -10.06 2.76 20.76
N ILE A 38 -9.76 3.74 19.91
CA ILE A 38 -10.15 3.73 18.49
C ILE A 38 -8.89 3.48 17.65
N ILE A 39 -8.88 2.38 16.90
CA ILE A 39 -7.80 2.03 15.97
C ILE A 39 -8.24 2.39 14.55
N PHE A 40 -7.36 3.10 13.83
CA PHE A 40 -7.52 3.42 12.42
C PHE A 40 -6.55 2.56 11.60
N THR A 41 -7.09 1.65 10.80
CA THR A 41 -6.30 0.78 9.91
C THR A 41 -6.49 1.26 8.47
N PRO A 42 -5.41 1.46 7.68
CA PRO A 42 -5.57 1.88 6.29
C PRO A 42 -6.39 0.83 5.53
N GLU A 43 -7.39 1.29 4.78
CA GLU A 43 -8.10 0.47 3.82
C GLU A 43 -7.14 0.27 2.64
N GLU A 44 -6.46 -0.89 2.61
CA GLU A 44 -5.55 -1.23 1.51
C GLU A 44 -6.31 -1.13 0.18
N LEU A 45 -5.98 -0.12 -0.62
CA LEU A 45 -6.42 -0.02 -2.01
C LEU A 45 -5.69 -1.09 -2.83
N GLY A 46 -6.04 -2.36 -2.65
CA GLY A 46 -5.90 -3.44 -3.65
C GLY A 46 -4.57 -3.57 -4.40
N GLN A 47 -3.46 -3.02 -3.90
CA GLN A 47 -2.14 -3.25 -4.44
C GLN A 47 -1.43 -4.15 -3.44
N GLN A 48 -1.94 -5.40 -3.39
CA GLN A 48 -1.17 -6.53 -2.90
C GLN A 48 0.10 -6.57 -3.75
N VAL A 49 1.17 -5.95 -3.27
CA VAL A 49 2.50 -6.37 -3.66
C VAL A 49 2.67 -7.72 -2.98
N SER A 50 2.28 -8.80 -3.67
CA SER A 50 2.68 -10.13 -3.25
C SER A 50 4.18 -10.21 -3.50
N TYR A 51 4.95 -10.31 -2.42
CA TYR A 51 6.33 -10.78 -2.55
C TYR A 51 6.22 -12.24 -2.98
N VAL A 52 6.46 -12.47 -4.26
CA VAL A 52 6.61 -13.83 -4.79
C VAL A 52 7.86 -14.39 -4.11
N SER A 53 7.72 -15.51 -3.40
CA SER A 53 8.85 -16.24 -2.85
C SER A 53 9.81 -16.63 -3.96
N ASP A 54 11.12 -16.60 -3.71
CA ASP A 54 12.20 -16.77 -4.70
C ASP A 54 11.92 -17.93 -5.71
N ASP A 55 11.39 -19.05 -5.23
CA ASP A 55 11.07 -20.24 -6.05
C ASP A 55 10.03 -19.97 -7.17
N ALA A 56 9.13 -19.00 -7.00
CA ALA A 56 8.10 -18.64 -7.98
C ALA A 56 8.51 -17.42 -8.84
N PHE A 57 9.62 -16.76 -8.50
CA PHE A 57 10.26 -15.74 -9.33
C PHE A 57 11.01 -16.37 -10.50
N ASP A 58 11.72 -17.47 -10.25
CA ASP A 58 12.51 -18.19 -11.27
C ASP A 58 11.65 -18.68 -12.44
N LEU A 59 10.44 -19.19 -12.16
CA LEU A 59 9.51 -19.68 -13.20
C LEU A 59 8.93 -18.57 -14.09
N ASN A 60 8.91 -17.32 -13.61
CA ASN A 60 8.45 -16.18 -14.41
C ASN A 60 9.60 -15.54 -15.20
N LEU A 61 10.85 -15.64 -14.71
CA LEU A 61 12.01 -15.16 -15.46
C LEU A 61 12.20 -15.94 -16.76
N GLU A 62 12.12 -17.27 -16.75
CA GLU A 62 12.29 -18.09 -17.97
C GLU A 62 11.31 -17.66 -19.07
N LYS A 63 10.04 -17.42 -18.72
CA LYS A 63 9.02 -16.93 -19.67
C LYS A 63 9.30 -15.53 -20.20
N ILE A 64 9.86 -14.66 -19.36
CA ILE A 64 10.24 -13.30 -19.76
C ILE A 64 11.44 -13.36 -20.72
N PHE A 65 12.43 -14.23 -20.47
CA PHE A 65 13.55 -14.37 -21.39
C PHE A 65 13.13 -14.94 -22.75
N ASP A 66 12.19 -15.89 -22.77
CA ASP A 66 11.63 -16.42 -24.01
C ASP A 66 10.89 -15.36 -24.83
N GLU A 67 10.14 -14.45 -24.19
CA GLU A 67 9.40 -13.38 -24.89
C GLU A 67 10.32 -12.33 -25.54
N TYR A 68 11.49 -12.07 -24.94
CA TYR A 68 12.42 -11.06 -25.40
C TYR A 68 13.64 -11.63 -26.16
N ASP A 69 13.72 -12.94 -26.38
CA ASP A 69 14.85 -13.60 -27.05
C ASP A 69 15.11 -13.02 -28.45
N ASP A 70 14.04 -12.71 -29.20
CA ASP A 70 14.13 -12.09 -30.52
C ASP A 70 14.72 -10.68 -30.48
N VAL A 71 14.47 -9.93 -29.40
CA VAL A 71 15.04 -8.59 -29.18
C VAL A 71 16.53 -8.69 -28.86
N PHE A 72 16.92 -9.68 -28.05
CA PHE A 72 18.32 -9.94 -27.75
C PHE A 72 19.09 -10.42 -28.98
N LYS A 73 18.52 -11.32 -29.79
CA LYS A 73 19.12 -11.76 -31.07
C LYS A 73 19.34 -10.61 -32.03
N ALA A 74 18.34 -9.74 -32.20
CA ALA A 74 18.46 -8.56 -33.07
C ALA A 74 19.55 -7.57 -32.61
N LEU A 75 19.89 -7.56 -31.32
CA LEU A 75 20.96 -6.71 -30.77
C LEU A 75 22.36 -7.35 -30.93
N VAL A 76 22.45 -8.67 -30.88
CA VAL A 76 23.70 -9.44 -30.97
C VAL A 76 24.15 -9.64 -32.42
N GLU A 77 23.21 -9.73 -33.37
CA GLU A 77 23.51 -9.89 -34.80
C GLU A 77 23.88 -8.58 -35.51
N LYS A 78 24.21 -7.51 -34.77
CA LYS A 78 24.56 -6.19 -35.31
C LYS A 78 26.03 -5.83 -35.10
#